data_AF-A0A1L3ZYG3-F1
#
_entry.id   AF-A0A1L3ZYG3-F1
#
_cell.length_a   1.000
_cell.length_b   1.000
_cell.length_c   1.000
_cell.angle_alpha   90.00
_cell.angle_beta   90.00
_cell.angle_gamma   90.00
#
_symmetry.space_group_name_H-M   'P 1'
#
loop_
_entity.id
_entity.type
_entity.pdbx_description
1 polymer ?
#
loop_
_entity_poly.entity_id
_entity_poly.type
_entity_poly.pdbx_seq_one_letter_code
_entity_poly.pdbx_strand_id
1 'polypeptide(L)'
;MAERVATLAVLNKQNGKTQELKMRPGQAVRLGGIIVRLRACETTPDWEKPSFTGAFIQVDVADPKGQFRRVFSGWTYAETPSLNPVAHQVYDVWVKSCAMRFPESAPEPAASPPPAAPAGASSESSAPKSAGVATASDNSD
;
A
#
# COMPACT_ATOMS: atom_id res chain seq x y z
N MET A 1 11.03 4.62 -14.25
CA MET A 1 9.86 3.90 -14.82
C MET A 1 10.23 2.65 -15.61
N ALA A 2 11.21 2.66 -16.53
CA ALA A 2 11.46 1.54 -17.46
C ALA A 2 11.68 0.15 -16.81
N GLU A 3 12.27 0.10 -15.61
CA GLU A 3 12.49 -1.14 -14.85
C GLU A 3 11.22 -1.72 -14.21
N ARG A 4 10.14 -0.94 -14.08
CA ARG A 4 8.95 -1.35 -13.33
C ARG A 4 8.09 -2.36 -14.09
N VAL A 5 7.57 -3.35 -13.38
CA VAL A 5 6.65 -4.37 -13.90
C VAL A 5 5.45 -4.48 -12.97
N ALA A 6 4.26 -4.10 -13.45
CA ALA A 6 3.02 -4.42 -12.75
C ALA A 6 2.63 -5.86 -13.02
N THR A 7 2.06 -6.54 -12.03
CA THR A 7 1.16 -7.67 -12.26
C THR A 7 -0.27 -7.17 -12.06
N LEU A 8 -1.05 -7.11 -13.15
CA LEU A 8 -2.48 -6.84 -13.11
C LEU A 8 -3.25 -8.16 -13.19
N ALA A 9 -4.44 -8.23 -12.62
CA ALA A 9 -5.38 -9.32 -12.81
C ALA A 9 -6.61 -8.82 -13.58
N VAL A 10 -7.15 -9.68 -14.46
CA VAL A 10 -8.34 -9.43 -15.26
C VAL A 10 -9.31 -10.59 -15.05
N LEU A 11 -10.48 -10.34 -14.47
CA LEU A 11 -11.56 -11.32 -14.31
C LEU A 11 -12.57 -11.15 -15.45
N ASN A 12 -12.94 -12.24 -16.12
CA ASN A 12 -14.16 -12.28 -16.93
C ASN A 12 -15.33 -12.84 -16.10
N LYS A 13 -16.29 -11.96 -15.78
CA LYS A 13 -17.45 -12.24 -14.94
C LYS A 13 -18.46 -13.21 -15.58
N GLN A 14 -18.43 -13.38 -16.90
CA GLN A 14 -19.33 -14.31 -17.62
C GLN A 14 -18.91 -15.78 -17.49
N ASN A 15 -17.64 -16.07 -17.20
CA ASN A 15 -17.11 -17.44 -17.18
C ASN A 15 -16.16 -17.74 -16.00
N GLY A 16 -16.03 -16.81 -15.06
CA GLY A 16 -15.22 -16.97 -13.84
C GLY A 16 -13.70 -17.01 -14.06
N LYS A 17 -13.20 -16.80 -15.29
CA LYS A 17 -11.77 -16.92 -15.58
C LYS A 17 -11.02 -15.63 -15.24
N THR A 18 -10.07 -15.74 -14.32
CA THR A 18 -9.07 -14.70 -14.04
C THR A 18 -7.79 -14.97 -14.85
N GLN A 19 -7.22 -13.92 -15.45
CA GLN A 19 -5.93 -13.96 -16.14
C GLN A 19 -4.99 -12.92 -15.54
N GLU A 20 -3.71 -13.25 -15.39
CA GLU A 20 -2.69 -12.29 -14.97
C GLU A 20 -1.96 -11.67 -16.16
N LEU A 21 -1.68 -10.38 -16.07
CA LEU A 21 -0.97 -9.59 -17.06
C LEU A 21 0.25 -8.94 -16.40
N LYS A 22 1.45 -9.46 -16.70
CA LYS A 22 2.71 -8.83 -16.34
C LYS A 22 3.11 -7.84 -17.42
N MET A 23 3.12 -6.55 -17.10
CA MET A 23 3.37 -5.48 -18.08
C MET A 23 4.13 -4.28 -17.50
N ARG A 24 4.91 -3.60 -18.35
CA ARG A 24 5.66 -2.38 -18.02
C ARG A 24 4.85 -1.11 -18.31
N PRO A 25 5.06 0.00 -17.59
CA PRO A 25 4.42 1.28 -17.90
C PRO A 25 4.60 1.67 -19.38
N GLY A 26 3.51 2.09 -20.02
CA GLY A 26 3.44 2.36 -21.46
C GLY A 26 2.93 1.18 -22.31
N GLN A 27 2.91 -0.05 -21.79
CA GLN A 27 2.42 -1.21 -22.54
C GLN A 27 0.88 -1.30 -22.56
N ALA A 28 0.38 -1.94 -23.62
CA ALA A 28 -1.02 -2.26 -23.85
C ALA A 28 -1.16 -3.75 -24.18
N VAL A 29 -2.11 -4.44 -23.55
CA VAL A 29 -2.42 -5.84 -23.85
C VAL A 29 -3.90 -5.98 -24.16
N ARG A 30 -4.23 -6.72 -25.23
CA ARG A 30 -5.60 -7.07 -25.62
C ARG A 30 -5.89 -8.52 -25.24
N LEU A 31 -6.97 -8.74 -24.50
CA LEU A 31 -7.53 -10.07 -24.21
C LEU A 31 -8.95 -10.14 -24.82
N GLY A 32 -9.05 -10.61 -26.07
CA GLY A 32 -10.34 -10.70 -26.77
C GLY A 32 -11.06 -9.35 -26.93
N GLY A 33 -12.09 -9.13 -26.10
CA GLY A 33 -12.94 -7.94 -26.09
C GLY A 33 -12.48 -6.80 -25.18
N ILE A 34 -11.38 -6.95 -24.42
CA ILE A 34 -10.84 -5.92 -23.52
C ILE A 34 -9.39 -5.55 -23.90
N ILE A 35 -9.04 -4.27 -23.78
CA ILE A 35 -7.67 -3.75 -23.87
C ILE A 35 -7.33 -3.07 -22.55
N VAL A 36 -6.30 -3.55 -21.88
CA VAL A 36 -5.75 -2.95 -20.66
C VAL A 36 -4.44 -2.26 -21.01
N ARG A 37 -4.29 -0.99 -20.62
CA ARG A 37 -3.02 -0.23 -20.72
C ARG A 37 -2.55 0.21 -19.35
N LEU A 38 -1.29 -0.04 -19.04
CA LEU A 38 -0.63 0.48 -17.84
C LEU A 38 0.04 1.81 -18.18
N ARG A 39 -0.27 2.87 -17.44
CA ARG A 39 0.36 4.19 -17.62
C ARG A 39 1.43 4.46 -16.56
N ALA A 40 1.16 4.09 -15.32
CA ALA A 40 2.09 4.19 -14.19
C ALA A 40 1.86 3.03 -13.23
N CYS A 41 2.89 2.70 -12.45
CA CYS A 41 2.89 1.67 -11.43
C CYS A 41 3.87 2.14 -10.34
N GLU A 42 3.43 2.12 -9.09
CA GLU A 42 4.17 2.55 -7.90
C GLU A 42 3.95 1.54 -6.77
N THR A 43 4.88 1.47 -5.83
CA THR A 43 4.68 0.84 -4.51
C THR A 43 5.40 1.67 -3.46
N THR A 44 4.88 1.71 -2.24
CA THR A 44 5.60 2.22 -1.06
C THR A 44 6.84 1.35 -0.80
N PRO A 45 7.95 1.92 -0.29
CA PRO A 45 9.07 1.13 0.25
C PRO A 45 8.64 0.15 1.34
N ASP A 46 9.46 -0.86 1.61
CA ASP A 46 9.20 -1.87 2.65
C ASP A 46 9.50 -1.36 4.08
N TRP A 47 10.39 -0.36 4.21
CA TRP A 47 10.65 0.34 5.47
C TRP A 47 9.55 1.34 5.86
N GLU A 48 8.70 1.76 4.93
CA GLU A 48 7.65 2.77 5.16
C GLU A 48 6.27 2.10 5.31
N LYS A 49 5.54 2.45 6.37
CA LYS A 49 4.24 1.84 6.72
C LYS A 49 3.18 2.92 6.92
N PRO A 50 1.95 2.72 6.42
CA PRO A 50 1.45 1.55 5.66
C PRO A 50 2.00 1.47 4.23
N SER A 51 2.20 0.23 3.77
CA SER A 51 2.63 -0.04 2.39
C SER A 51 1.41 -0.08 1.45
N PHE A 52 1.51 0.56 0.28
CA PHE A 52 0.48 0.62 -0.75
C PHE A 52 1.05 0.36 -2.15
N THR A 53 0.32 -0.38 -2.97
CA THR A 53 0.70 -0.72 -4.35
C THR A 53 -0.31 -0.13 -5.33
N GLY A 54 0.08 0.94 -6.04
CA GLY A 54 -0.79 1.69 -6.95
C GLY A 54 -0.48 1.47 -8.43
N ALA A 55 -1.49 1.38 -9.28
CA ALA A 55 -1.32 1.38 -10.74
C ALA A 55 -2.32 2.30 -11.45
N PHE A 56 -1.85 3.22 -12.29
CA PHE A 56 -2.72 3.96 -13.20
C PHE A 56 -2.98 3.08 -14.43
N ILE A 57 -4.22 2.62 -14.56
CA ILE A 57 -4.66 1.76 -15.66
C ILE A 57 -5.75 2.44 -16.49
N GLN A 58 -5.75 2.16 -17.79
CA GLN A 58 -6.79 2.57 -18.73
C GLN A 58 -7.36 1.32 -19.38
N VAL A 59 -8.68 1.16 -19.30
CA VAL A 59 -9.38 -0.02 -19.79
C VAL A 59 -10.36 0.39 -20.88
N ASP A 60 -10.16 -0.16 -22.08
CA ASP A 60 -11.12 -0.06 -23.18
C ASP A 60 -11.80 -1.42 -23.37
N VAL A 61 -13.11 -1.42 -23.60
CA VAL A 61 -13.88 -2.64 -23.90
C VAL A 61 -14.61 -2.46 -25.22
N ALA A 62 -14.66 -3.52 -26.03
CA ALA A 62 -15.43 -3.57 -27.26
C ALA A 62 -16.93 -3.63 -26.96
N ASP A 63 -17.72 -2.76 -27.59
CA ASP A 63 -19.17 -2.85 -27.60
C ASP A 63 -19.66 -4.00 -28.52
N PRO A 64 -20.97 -4.30 -28.56
CA PRO A 64 -21.53 -5.34 -29.43
C PRO A 64 -21.32 -5.11 -30.95
N LYS A 65 -20.84 -3.94 -31.37
CA LYS A 65 -20.47 -3.61 -32.75
C LYS A 65 -18.94 -3.67 -32.98
N GLY A 66 -18.19 -4.17 -31.99
CA GLY A 66 -16.73 -4.28 -32.03
C GLY A 66 -15.98 -2.98 -31.74
N GLN A 67 -16.66 -1.89 -31.40
CA GLN A 67 -16.03 -0.59 -31.17
C GLN A 67 -15.48 -0.50 -29.73
N PHE A 68 -14.18 -0.33 -29.59
CA PHE A 68 -13.54 -0.13 -28.29
C PHE A 68 -13.85 1.27 -27.74
N ARG A 69 -14.46 1.34 -26.55
CA ARG A 69 -14.65 2.58 -25.78
C ARG A 69 -13.98 2.45 -24.41
N ARG A 70 -13.47 3.56 -23.89
CA ARG A 70 -12.86 3.60 -22.55
C ARG A 70 -13.94 3.47 -21.49
N VAL A 71 -13.85 2.44 -20.67
CA VAL A 71 -14.75 2.21 -19.53
C VAL A 71 -14.11 2.64 -18.20
N PHE A 72 -12.78 2.74 -18.15
CA PHE A 72 -12.05 3.17 -16.95
C PHE A 72 -10.73 3.89 -17.31
N SER A 73 -10.35 4.86 -16.48
CA SER A 73 -9.06 5.56 -16.56
C SER A 73 -8.69 6.18 -15.22
N GLY A 74 -7.85 5.52 -14.42
CA GLY A 74 -7.49 6.01 -13.10
C GLY A 74 -6.52 5.11 -12.33
N TRP A 75 -6.22 5.51 -11.10
CA TRP A 75 -5.43 4.72 -10.15
C TRP A 75 -6.27 3.62 -9.51
N THR A 76 -5.77 2.38 -9.49
CA THR A 76 -6.26 1.30 -8.64
C THR A 76 -5.18 0.89 -7.62
N TYR A 77 -5.59 0.33 -6.49
CA TYR A 77 -4.70 -0.08 -5.40
C TYR A 77 -4.90 -1.56 -5.07
N ALA A 78 -3.82 -2.29 -4.75
CA ALA A 78 -3.90 -3.73 -4.48
C ALA A 78 -4.52 -4.03 -3.10
N GLU A 79 -4.26 -3.15 -2.13
CA GLU A 79 -4.68 -3.25 -0.74
C GLU A 79 -6.12 -2.76 -0.53
N THR A 80 -6.65 -1.95 -1.47
CA THR A 80 -8.05 -1.50 -1.44
C THR A 80 -8.61 -1.33 -2.86
N PRO A 81 -8.89 -2.43 -3.60
CA PRO A 81 -9.44 -2.34 -4.96
C PRO A 81 -10.79 -1.60 -5.00
N SER A 82 -11.57 -1.71 -3.93
CA SER A 82 -12.88 -1.05 -3.77
C SER A 82 -12.82 0.49 -3.72
N LEU A 83 -11.63 1.09 -3.56
CA LEU A 83 -11.48 2.56 -3.53
C LEU A 83 -11.71 3.19 -4.92
N ASN A 84 -11.41 2.46 -5.99
CA ASN A 84 -11.66 2.89 -7.36
C ASN A 84 -11.80 1.66 -8.30
N PRO A 85 -12.92 0.92 -8.23
CA PRO A 85 -13.07 -0.35 -8.93
C PRO A 85 -13.27 -0.16 -10.44
N VAL A 86 -12.80 -1.12 -11.24
CA VAL A 86 -13.05 -1.15 -12.70
C VAL A 86 -14.45 -1.71 -12.96
N ALA A 87 -15.45 -0.87 -12.69
CA ALA A 87 -16.86 -1.21 -12.77
C ALA A 87 -17.34 -1.43 -14.21
N HIS A 88 -17.12 -2.63 -14.75
CA HIS A 88 -17.72 -3.09 -16.01
C HIS A 88 -18.52 -4.39 -15.83
N GLN A 89 -19.58 -4.56 -16.64
CA GLN A 89 -20.52 -5.68 -16.52
C GLN A 89 -19.91 -7.05 -16.88
N VAL A 90 -18.92 -7.07 -17.79
CA VAL A 90 -18.25 -8.30 -18.26
C VAL A 90 -16.91 -8.53 -17.56
N TYR A 91 -16.23 -7.46 -17.15
CA TYR A 91 -14.83 -7.51 -16.76
C TYR A 91 -14.60 -6.84 -15.40
N ASP A 92 -13.64 -7.34 -14.65
CA ASP A 92 -12.99 -6.60 -13.56
C ASP A 92 -11.48 -6.55 -13.81
N VAL A 93 -10.81 -5.48 -13.37
CA VAL A 93 -9.36 -5.31 -13.52
C VAL A 93 -8.79 -4.62 -12.28
N TRP A 94 -7.79 -5.24 -11.65
CA TRP A 94 -7.12 -4.68 -10.49
C TRP A 94 -5.61 -4.95 -10.53
N VAL A 95 -4.84 -4.16 -9.78
CA VAL A 95 -3.41 -4.42 -9.56
C VAL A 95 -3.24 -5.49 -8.49
N LYS A 96 -2.29 -6.40 -8.68
CA LYS A 96 -1.85 -7.39 -7.68
C LYS A 96 -0.50 -7.04 -7.05
N SER A 97 0.42 -6.48 -7.83
CA SER A 97 1.75 -6.08 -7.35
C SER A 97 2.45 -5.12 -8.32
N CYS A 98 3.40 -4.35 -7.80
CA CYS A 98 4.32 -3.53 -8.60
C CYS A 98 5.76 -3.91 -8.24
N ALA A 99 6.47 -4.59 -9.15
CA ALA A 99 7.90 -4.82 -8.98
C ALA A 99 8.68 -3.59 -9.46
N MET A 100 9.45 -2.98 -8.56
CA MET A 100 10.35 -1.86 -8.86
C MET A 100 11.53 -1.83 -7.90
N ARG A 101 12.58 -1.09 -8.25
CA ARG A 101 13.71 -0.80 -7.36
C ARG A 101 13.54 0.57 -6.71
N PHE A 102 13.95 0.67 -5.45
CA PHE A 102 14.13 1.93 -4.74
C PHE A 102 15.63 2.30 -4.74
N PRO A 103 15.98 3.60 -4.67
CA PRO A 103 17.35 3.98 -4.36
C PRO A 103 17.68 3.57 -2.92
N GLU A 104 18.84 2.94 -2.72
CA GLU A 104 19.29 2.43 -1.42
C GLU A 104 19.60 3.54 -0.42
N SER A 105 19.76 4.78 -0.89
CA SER A 105 19.94 6.00 -0.10
C SER A 105 18.63 6.49 0.56
N ALA A 106 17.93 5.61 1.27
CA ALA A 106 17.10 6.05 2.38
C ALA A 106 18.04 6.64 3.46
N PRO A 107 17.69 7.76 4.12
CA PRO A 107 18.41 8.18 5.30
C PRO A 107 18.21 7.11 6.38
N GLU A 108 19.28 6.40 6.72
CA GLU A 108 19.31 5.48 7.86
C GLU A 108 18.74 6.23 9.08
N PRO A 109 17.68 5.72 9.75
CA PRO A 109 17.01 6.45 10.83
C PRO A 109 18.01 6.59 11.97
N ALA A 110 18.63 7.78 12.05
CA ALA A 110 19.91 7.99 12.71
C ALA A 110 19.95 7.33 14.08
N ALA A 111 20.79 6.30 14.21
CA ALA A 111 20.85 5.47 15.40
C ALA A 111 21.07 6.36 16.63
N SER A 112 20.04 6.48 17.47
CA SER A 112 20.07 7.30 18.68
C SER A 112 21.34 6.95 19.46
N PRO A 113 22.21 7.93 19.78
CA PRO A 113 23.44 7.62 20.50
C PRO A 113 23.09 6.90 21.79
N PRO A 114 23.80 5.80 22.13
CA PRO A 114 23.45 4.99 23.28
C PRO A 114 23.45 5.87 24.55
N PRO A 115 22.46 5.71 25.45
CA PRO A 115 22.37 6.53 26.65
C PRO A 115 23.66 6.38 27.46
N ALA A 116 24.36 7.49 27.67
CA ALA A 116 25.62 7.50 28.41
C ALA A 116 25.38 6.99 29.84
N ALA A 117 25.95 5.84 30.18
CA ALA A 117 25.80 5.24 31.50
C ALA A 117 26.48 6.14 32.55
N PRO A 118 25.76 6.58 33.61
CA PRO A 118 26.38 7.33 34.69
C PRO A 118 27.26 6.38 35.52
N ALA A 119 28.57 6.62 35.49
CA ALA A 119 29.54 5.84 36.26
C ALA A 119 29.71 6.41 37.68
N GLY A 120 29.76 5.52 38.67
CA GLY A 120 30.20 5.83 40.04
C GLY A 120 29.10 6.35 40.98
N ALA A 121 28.89 5.64 42.08
CA ALA A 121 28.13 6.11 43.23
C ALA A 121 29.07 6.72 44.29
N SER A 122 28.54 7.56 45.20
CA SER A 122 28.71 7.36 46.66
C SER A 122 27.96 8.38 47.53
N SER A 123 27.61 7.91 48.73
CA SER A 123 27.47 8.64 50.01
C SER A 123 26.23 9.48 50.37
N GLU A 124 25.75 9.17 51.58
CA GLU A 124 25.31 10.06 52.67
C GLU A 124 23.91 10.72 52.65
N SER A 125 22.98 9.94 53.19
CA SER A 125 21.85 10.34 54.05
C SER A 125 22.04 11.64 54.86
N SER A 126 21.01 12.50 54.84
CA SER A 126 20.59 13.28 56.00
C SER A 126 19.07 13.47 56.04
N ALA A 127 18.53 13.57 57.26
CA ALA A 127 17.10 13.57 57.60
C ALA A 127 16.52 15.02 57.63
N PRO A 128 15.21 15.31 57.90
CA PRO A 128 14.22 14.46 58.57
C PRO A 128 12.76 14.47 58.04
N LYS A 129 11.90 13.74 58.76
CA LYS A 129 10.44 13.58 58.56
C LYS A 129 9.62 14.81 59.02
N SER A 130 8.48 15.04 58.35
CA SER A 130 7.12 15.23 58.91
C SER A 130 6.12 15.15 57.74
N ALA A 131 5.11 14.26 57.71
CA ALA A 131 3.85 14.23 58.49
C ALA A 131 2.87 15.37 58.09
N GLY A 132 1.63 15.11 57.66
CA GLY A 132 0.93 13.84 57.34
C GLY A 132 -0.61 13.97 57.41
N VAL A 133 -1.35 12.87 57.09
CA VAL A 133 -2.82 12.69 57.33
C VAL A 133 -3.73 13.57 56.41
N ALA A 134 -4.94 13.21 55.93
CA ALA A 134 -6.00 12.22 56.26
C ALA A 134 -6.67 11.67 54.95
N THR A 135 -6.98 10.37 54.77
CA THR A 135 -8.27 9.63 55.04
C THR A 135 -9.55 10.19 54.39
N ALA A 136 -10.53 9.38 53.91
CA ALA A 136 -10.67 7.91 53.77
C ALA A 136 -11.86 7.52 52.86
N SER A 137 -12.04 6.21 52.61
CA SER A 137 -13.33 5.53 52.33
C SER A 137 -14.05 5.86 50.98
N ASP A 138 -15.12 5.19 50.54
CA ASP A 138 -15.57 3.77 50.51
C ASP A 138 -16.80 3.74 49.55
N ASN A 139 -17.41 2.66 49.02
CA ASN A 139 -17.33 1.20 49.15
C ASN A 139 -17.74 0.57 47.76
N SER A 140 -17.91 -0.74 47.66
CA SER A 140 -18.52 -1.46 46.52
C SER A 140 -20.03 -1.19 46.32
N ASP A 141 -20.49 -1.37 45.07
CA ASP A 141 -21.72 -2.10 44.69
C ASP A 141 -21.44 -2.85 43.36
#